data_AF-A0A4Q3VXD1-F1
#
_entry.id   AF-A0A4Q3VXD1-F1
#
_cell.length_a   1.000
_cell.length_b   1.000
_cell.length_c   1.000
_cell.angle_alpha   90.00
_cell.angle_beta   90.00
_cell.angle_gamma   90.00
#
_symmetry.space_group_name_H-M   'P 1'
#
loop_
_entity.id
_entity.type
_entity.pdbx_description
1 polymer ?
#
loop_
_entity_poly.entity_id
_entity_poly.type
_entity_poly.pdbx_seq_one_letter_code
_entity_poly.pdbx_strand_id
1 'polypeptide(L)'
;GTFDYFTKAIVGKEKSSRADYQASEDDNVLVQGVAGDEGALGYFGFAYYEQNQDKLKLAKINGIAPNAETIADGTYTPLSRPLFYYVNLKSLNEKPAVAAFLKFVMSQSKDLVPTTGYVPLPEEAYTMAQKRVDDKKTGTLFRGAETGIKIQDILAKEGA
;
A
#
# COMPACT_ATOMS: atom_id res chain seq x y z
N GLY A 1 -7.87 6.20 4.30
CA GLY A 1 -6.75 5.38 3.77
C GLY A 1 -7.24 4.35 2.75
N THR A 2 -7.58 3.13 3.18
CA THR A 2 -8.09 2.05 2.30
C THR A 2 -9.42 2.41 1.64
N PHE A 3 -10.38 2.91 2.42
CA PHE A 3 -11.66 3.42 1.92
C PHE A 3 -11.50 4.49 0.81
N ASP A 4 -10.71 5.53 1.08
CA ASP A 4 -10.52 6.63 0.12
C ASP A 4 -9.90 6.13 -1.20
N TYR A 5 -8.90 5.24 -1.11
CA TYR A 5 -8.24 4.70 -2.29
C TYR A 5 -9.15 3.76 -3.07
N PHE A 6 -9.87 2.85 -2.40
CA PHE A 6 -10.79 1.94 -3.06
C PHE A 6 -11.88 2.71 -3.81
N THR A 7 -12.51 3.68 -3.16
CA THR A 7 -13.55 4.51 -3.79
C THR A 7 -12.99 5.33 -4.95
N LYS A 8 -11.79 5.89 -4.84
CA LYS A 8 -11.12 6.54 -5.97
C LYS A 8 -10.83 5.59 -7.13
N ALA A 9 -10.24 4.44 -6.84
CA ALA A 9 -9.74 3.51 -7.85
C ALA A 9 -10.86 2.75 -8.57
N ILE A 10 -11.95 2.43 -7.86
CA ILE A 10 -13.07 1.62 -8.38
C ILE A 10 -14.26 2.47 -8.79
N VAL A 11 -14.59 3.51 -8.01
CA VAL A 11 -15.76 4.38 -8.26
C VAL A 11 -15.36 5.66 -9.01
N GLY A 12 -14.07 6.00 -9.06
CA GLY A 12 -13.55 7.21 -9.72
C GLY A 12 -13.56 8.46 -8.85
N LYS A 13 -14.08 8.40 -7.62
CA LYS A 13 -14.18 9.54 -6.70
C LYS A 13 -13.94 9.11 -5.26
N GLU A 14 -12.98 9.76 -4.61
CA GLU A 14 -12.71 9.54 -3.18
C GLU A 14 -13.97 9.76 -2.33
N LYS A 15 -14.17 8.86 -1.36
CA LYS A 15 -15.30 8.86 -0.43
C LYS A 15 -16.67 8.67 -1.07
N SER A 16 -16.71 8.35 -2.37
CA SER A 16 -17.94 8.01 -3.08
C SER A 16 -18.25 6.53 -2.88
N SER A 17 -19.09 6.24 -1.90
CA SER A 17 -19.63 4.90 -1.65
C SER A 17 -21.12 5.00 -1.34
N ARG A 18 -21.84 3.90 -1.55
CA ARG A 18 -23.17 3.72 -0.98
C ARG A 18 -23.08 3.77 0.55
N ALA A 19 -24.17 4.08 1.24
CA ALA A 19 -24.21 4.14 2.71
C ALA A 19 -24.74 2.85 3.38
N ASP A 20 -25.26 1.92 2.58
CA ASP A 20 -25.81 0.63 2.99
C ASP A 20 -24.72 -0.45 3.07
N TYR A 21 -23.72 -0.24 3.93
CA TYR A 21 -22.66 -1.21 4.17
C TYR A 21 -22.25 -1.21 5.65
N GLN A 22 -21.70 -2.34 6.11
CA GLN A 22 -21.08 -2.44 7.42
C GLN A 22 -19.63 -1.95 7.33
N ALA A 23 -19.34 -0.80 7.94
CA ALA A 23 -17.96 -0.34 8.09
C ALA A 23 -17.29 -1.05 9.27
N SER A 24 -16.05 -1.49 9.08
CA SER A 24 -15.19 -1.99 10.15
C SER A 24 -13.73 -1.75 9.77
N GLU A 25 -12.91 -1.43 10.77
CA GLU A 25 -11.45 -1.46 10.67
C GLU A 25 -10.86 -2.76 11.26
N ASP A 26 -11.69 -3.59 11.90
CA ASP A 26 -11.32 -4.90 12.43
C ASP A 26 -11.46 -5.95 11.33
N ASP A 27 -10.33 -6.56 10.97
CA ASP A 27 -10.27 -7.55 9.90
C ASP A 27 -11.07 -8.83 10.23
N ASN A 28 -11.12 -9.26 11.49
CA ASN A 28 -11.91 -10.44 11.88
C ASN A 28 -13.41 -10.19 11.63
N VAL A 29 -13.89 -8.98 11.95
CA VAL A 29 -15.27 -8.59 11.66
C VAL A 29 -15.53 -8.60 10.16
N LEU A 30 -14.58 -8.13 9.34
CA LEU A 30 -14.72 -8.16 7.88
C LEU A 30 -14.72 -9.58 7.33
N VAL A 31 -13.82 -10.45 7.80
CA VAL A 31 -13.77 -11.86 7.39
C VAL A 31 -15.06 -12.59 7.77
N GLN A 32 -15.53 -12.42 9.00
CA GLN A 32 -16.78 -13.02 9.47
C GLN A 32 -17.98 -12.52 8.68
N GLY A 33 -18.04 -11.21 8.38
CA GLY A 33 -19.10 -10.62 7.57
C GLY A 33 -19.14 -11.21 6.17
N VAL A 34 -17.99 -11.27 5.48
CA VAL A 34 -17.93 -11.81 4.10
C VAL A 34 -18.17 -13.32 4.06
N ALA A 35 -17.66 -14.08 5.03
CA ALA A 35 -17.83 -15.53 5.07
C ALA A 35 -19.24 -15.97 5.51
N GLY A 36 -19.93 -15.14 6.30
CA GLY A 36 -21.22 -15.46 6.91
C GLY A 36 -22.45 -15.03 6.10
N ASP A 37 -22.28 -14.18 5.08
CA ASP A 37 -23.40 -13.62 4.30
C ASP A 37 -23.25 -13.94 2.80
N GLU A 38 -24.29 -14.56 2.24
CA GLU A 38 -24.26 -15.02 0.86
C GLU A 38 -24.27 -13.83 -0.11
N GLY A 39 -23.26 -13.77 -0.97
CA GLY A 39 -23.10 -12.66 -1.92
C GLY A 39 -22.44 -11.41 -1.34
N ALA A 40 -22.00 -11.45 -0.07
CA ALA A 40 -21.25 -10.35 0.51
C ALA A 40 -19.90 -10.13 -0.19
N LEU A 41 -19.49 -8.87 -0.23
CA LEU A 41 -18.20 -8.43 -0.78
C LEU A 41 -17.52 -7.50 0.23
N GLY A 42 -16.20 -7.65 0.36
CA GLY A 42 -15.37 -6.80 1.21
C GLY A 42 -14.04 -6.48 0.53
N TYR A 43 -13.37 -5.45 1.02
CA TYR A 43 -12.02 -5.10 0.62
C TYR A 43 -11.19 -4.77 1.86
N PHE A 44 -10.00 -5.35 1.95
CA PHE A 44 -9.05 -5.17 3.05
C PHE A 44 -7.66 -5.63 2.61
N GLY A 45 -6.67 -5.58 3.51
CA GLY A 45 -5.29 -5.91 3.18
C GLY A 45 -5.10 -7.36 2.72
N PHE A 46 -4.23 -7.59 1.74
CA PHE A 46 -3.99 -8.90 1.13
C PHE A 46 -3.59 -9.98 2.17
N ALA A 47 -2.75 -9.63 3.16
CA ALA A 47 -2.31 -10.53 4.22
C ALA A 47 -3.48 -11.20 4.97
N TYR A 48 -4.58 -10.49 5.19
CA TYR A 48 -5.72 -11.02 5.93
C TYR A 48 -6.50 -12.05 5.10
N TYR A 49 -6.53 -11.89 3.78
CA TYR A 49 -7.02 -12.93 2.90
C TYR A 49 -6.08 -14.16 2.96
N GLU A 50 -4.76 -13.96 2.93
CA GLU A 50 -3.80 -15.08 3.01
C GLU A 50 -3.97 -15.92 4.28
N GLN A 51 -4.34 -15.28 5.40
CA GLN A 51 -4.61 -15.97 6.67
C GLN A 51 -5.98 -16.67 6.74
N ASN A 52 -6.89 -16.41 5.78
CA ASN A 52 -8.28 -16.87 5.81
C ASN A 52 -8.73 -17.46 4.46
N GLN A 53 -7.80 -18.06 3.69
CA GLN A 53 -8.08 -18.65 2.37
C GLN A 53 -9.09 -19.80 2.42
N ASP A 54 -9.24 -20.45 3.57
CA ASP A 54 -10.24 -21.49 3.84
C ASP A 54 -11.68 -20.94 3.90
N LYS A 55 -11.83 -19.65 4.22
CA LYS A 55 -13.13 -18.99 4.42
C LYS A 55 -13.51 -18.03 3.30
N LEU A 56 -12.53 -17.50 2.59
CA LEU A 56 -12.71 -16.40 1.65
C LEU A 56 -12.40 -16.80 0.22
N LYS A 57 -13.06 -16.14 -0.72
CA LYS A 57 -12.76 -16.23 -2.15
C LYS A 57 -12.22 -14.90 -2.64
N LEU A 58 -11.21 -14.95 -3.49
CA LEU A 58 -10.60 -13.77 -4.10
C LEU A 58 -11.30 -13.35 -5.39
N ALA A 59 -11.51 -12.05 -5.57
CA ALA A 59 -11.90 -11.46 -6.85
C ALA A 59 -10.65 -11.08 -7.65
N LYS A 60 -10.61 -11.54 -8.91
CA LYS A 60 -9.58 -11.10 -9.88
C LYS A 60 -9.96 -9.72 -10.41
N ILE A 61 -8.96 -8.85 -10.56
CA ILE A 61 -9.13 -7.52 -11.16
C ILE A 61 -8.51 -7.57 -12.54
N ASN A 62 -9.29 -7.24 -13.57
CA ASN A 62 -8.87 -7.34 -14.97
C ASN A 62 -8.28 -8.72 -15.34
N GLY A 63 -8.82 -9.80 -14.75
CA GLY A 63 -8.33 -11.17 -14.95
C GLY A 63 -7.08 -11.55 -14.15
N ILE A 64 -6.49 -10.62 -13.39
CA ILE A 64 -5.29 -10.84 -12.58
C ILE A 64 -5.68 -11.09 -11.12
N ALA A 65 -5.12 -12.15 -10.53
CA ALA A 65 -5.24 -12.43 -9.10
C ALA A 65 -4.14 -11.71 -8.31
N PRO A 66 -4.42 -11.20 -7.10
CA PRO A 66 -3.37 -10.65 -6.25
C PRO A 66 -2.52 -11.78 -5.68
N ASN A 67 -1.21 -11.58 -5.74
CA ASN A 67 -0.19 -12.33 -5.01
C ASN A 67 1.03 -11.43 -4.84
N ALA A 68 2.06 -11.90 -4.12
CA ALA A 68 3.26 -11.11 -3.86
C ALA A 68 3.93 -10.60 -5.16
N GLU A 69 3.96 -11.40 -6.22
CA GLU A 69 4.57 -11.03 -7.52
C GLU A 69 3.74 -9.97 -8.25
N THR A 70 2.43 -10.21 -8.43
CA THR A 70 1.55 -9.30 -9.17
C THR A 70 1.31 -7.98 -8.45
N ILE A 71 1.45 -7.97 -7.12
CA ILE A 71 1.43 -6.74 -6.32
C ILE A 71 2.76 -5.99 -6.46
N ALA A 72 3.90 -6.69 -6.37
CA ALA A 72 5.23 -6.07 -6.44
C ALA A 72 5.54 -5.47 -7.82
N ASP A 73 5.14 -6.14 -8.90
CA ASP A 73 5.38 -5.71 -10.28
C ASP A 73 4.32 -4.71 -10.79
N GLY A 74 3.29 -4.44 -9.98
CA GLY A 74 2.20 -3.52 -10.27
C GLY A 74 1.21 -4.00 -11.33
N THR A 75 1.18 -5.30 -11.66
CA THR A 75 0.20 -5.88 -12.61
C THR A 75 -1.17 -6.09 -11.97
N TYR A 76 -1.25 -6.28 -10.65
CA TYR A 76 -2.50 -6.23 -9.88
C TYR A 76 -2.93 -4.77 -9.68
N THR A 77 -3.48 -4.17 -10.73
CA THR A 77 -3.85 -2.76 -10.81
C THR A 77 -5.37 -2.59 -10.96
N PRO A 78 -6.00 -1.55 -10.37
CA PRO A 78 -5.40 -0.44 -9.63
C PRO A 78 -5.30 -0.65 -8.11
N LEU A 79 -5.62 -1.83 -7.59
CA LEU A 79 -5.76 -2.05 -6.15
C LEU A 79 -4.44 -2.28 -5.39
N SER A 80 -3.32 -2.48 -6.09
CA SER A 80 -1.98 -2.39 -5.48
C SER A 80 -1.55 -0.94 -5.32
N ARG A 81 -0.96 -0.60 -4.17
CA ARG A 81 -0.47 0.76 -3.90
C ARG A 81 0.73 0.75 -2.94
N PRO A 82 1.69 1.68 -3.10
CA PRO A 82 2.69 1.93 -2.08
C PRO A 82 2.07 2.54 -0.82
N LEU A 83 2.74 2.28 0.30
CA LEU A 83 2.55 3.02 1.54
C LEU A 83 3.69 4.01 1.74
N PHE A 84 3.41 5.06 2.51
CA PHE A 84 4.30 6.20 2.64
C PHE A 84 4.69 6.46 4.10
N TYR A 85 5.99 6.70 4.30
CA TYR A 85 6.49 7.38 5.49
C TYR A 85 6.47 8.89 5.24
N TYR A 86 5.74 9.63 6.08
CA TYR A 86 5.74 11.10 6.04
C TYR A 86 6.70 11.63 7.09
N VAL A 87 7.82 12.19 6.64
CA VAL A 87 8.88 12.68 7.51
C VAL A 87 8.90 14.21 7.50
N ASN A 88 8.80 14.81 8.69
CA ASN A 88 8.97 16.24 8.85
C ASN A 88 10.47 16.59 8.85
N LEU A 89 10.91 17.45 7.92
CA LEU A 89 12.33 17.77 7.74
C LEU A 89 12.96 18.44 8.97
N LYS A 90 12.22 19.31 9.67
CA LYS A 90 12.70 19.93 10.90
C LYS A 90 12.98 18.87 11.97
N SER A 91 12.06 17.94 12.17
CA SER A 91 12.25 16.81 13.09
C SER A 91 13.41 15.90 12.69
N LEU A 92 13.59 15.63 11.39
CA LEU A 92 14.73 14.86 10.90
C LEU A 92 16.08 15.53 11.24
N ASN A 93 16.15 16.86 11.17
CA ASN A 93 17.36 17.61 11.47
C ASN A 93 17.62 17.79 12.97
N GLU A 94 16.58 18.02 13.76
CA GLU A 94 16.71 18.45 15.16
C GLU A 94 16.59 17.30 16.16
N LYS A 95 15.99 16.16 15.77
CA LYS A 95 15.74 15.03 16.67
C LYS A 95 16.57 13.82 16.25
N PRO A 96 17.67 13.50 16.96
CA PRO A 96 18.52 12.35 16.65
C PRO A 96 17.74 11.02 16.58
N ALA A 97 16.72 10.84 17.42
CA ALA A 97 15.86 9.67 17.41
C ALA A 97 15.09 9.49 16.08
N VAL A 98 14.67 10.58 15.44
CA VAL A 98 13.97 10.52 14.14
C VAL A 98 14.93 10.12 13.03
N ALA A 99 16.14 10.68 13.02
CA ALA A 99 17.17 10.29 12.06
C ALA A 99 17.58 8.81 12.23
N ALA A 100 17.77 8.37 13.48
CA ALA A 100 18.10 6.98 13.78
C ALA A 100 16.97 6.01 13.36
N PHE A 101 15.72 6.35 13.66
CA PHE A 101 14.57 5.55 13.24
C PHE A 101 14.47 5.47 11.72
N LEU A 102 14.59 6.59 11.01
CA LEU A 102 14.49 6.59 9.55
C LEU A 102 15.62 5.78 8.90
N LYS A 103 16.85 5.88 9.43
CA LYS A 103 17.98 5.06 9.00
C LYS A 103 17.70 3.57 9.21
N PHE A 104 17.19 3.19 10.38
CA PHE A 104 16.80 1.80 10.66
C PHE A 104 15.72 1.30 9.69
N VAL A 105 14.67 2.09 9.47
CA VAL A 105 13.60 1.73 8.55
C VAL A 105 14.17 1.51 7.15
N MET A 106 14.97 2.42 6.61
CA MET A 106 15.53 2.26 5.26
C MET A 106 16.49 1.06 5.16
N SER A 107 17.27 0.75 6.21
CA SER A 107 18.23 -0.35 6.17
C SER A 107 17.64 -1.73 6.46
N GLN A 108 16.45 -1.81 7.07
CA GLN A 108 15.84 -3.08 7.49
C GLN A 108 14.53 -3.40 6.79
N SER A 109 13.90 -2.43 6.11
CA SER A 109 12.57 -2.64 5.52
C SER A 109 12.51 -3.79 4.53
N LYS A 110 13.55 -4.02 3.73
CA LYS A 110 13.58 -5.12 2.73
C LYS A 110 13.30 -6.47 3.38
N ASP A 111 13.83 -6.70 4.58
CA ASP A 111 13.72 -7.97 5.30
C ASP A 111 12.54 -8.00 6.27
N LEU A 112 12.19 -6.86 6.88
CA LEU A 112 11.10 -6.80 7.85
C LEU A 112 9.71 -6.72 7.21
N VAL A 113 9.56 -6.02 6.09
CA VAL A 113 8.24 -5.82 5.43
C VAL A 113 7.53 -7.16 5.13
N PRO A 114 8.18 -8.19 4.56
CA PRO A 114 7.54 -9.48 4.31
C PRO A 114 6.98 -10.15 5.58
N THR A 115 7.61 -9.93 6.74
CA THR A 115 7.18 -10.52 8.02
C THR A 115 5.90 -9.89 8.58
N THR A 116 5.50 -8.74 8.03
CA THR A 116 4.31 -7.98 8.45
C THR A 116 3.09 -8.20 7.54
N GLY A 117 3.21 -9.08 6.52
CA GLY A 117 2.15 -9.32 5.54
C GLY A 117 2.07 -8.28 4.42
N TYR A 118 3.05 -7.38 4.33
CA TYR A 118 3.18 -6.45 3.20
C TYR A 118 4.17 -6.97 2.17
N VAL A 119 3.95 -6.56 0.92
CA VAL A 119 4.84 -6.90 -0.19
C VAL A 119 6.00 -5.90 -0.22
N PRO A 120 7.27 -6.36 -0.21
CA PRO A 120 8.42 -5.46 -0.26
C PRO A 120 8.48 -4.74 -1.61
N LEU A 121 8.97 -3.50 -1.59
CA LEU A 121 9.24 -2.76 -2.82
C LEU A 121 10.46 -3.34 -3.56
N PRO A 122 10.61 -3.04 -4.87
CA PRO A 122 11.85 -3.30 -5.59
C PRO A 122 13.06 -2.60 -4.94
N GLU A 123 14.26 -3.16 -5.11
CA GLU A 123 15.49 -2.66 -4.48
C GLU A 123 15.83 -1.22 -4.90
N GLU A 124 15.53 -0.87 -6.13
CA GLU A 124 15.73 0.46 -6.69
C GLU A 124 14.87 1.50 -5.94
N ALA A 125 13.69 1.11 -5.49
CA ALA A 125 12.81 1.99 -4.73
C ALA A 125 13.36 2.29 -3.33
N TYR A 126 13.92 1.28 -2.64
CA TYR A 126 14.59 1.48 -1.36
C TYR A 126 15.83 2.37 -1.51
N THR A 127 16.64 2.11 -2.53
CA THR A 127 17.84 2.92 -2.83
C THR A 127 17.48 4.38 -3.11
N MET A 128 16.44 4.61 -3.90
CA MET A 128 15.94 5.96 -4.18
C MET A 128 15.37 6.65 -2.93
N ALA A 129 14.59 5.92 -2.11
CA ALA A 129 14.05 6.47 -0.87
C ALA A 129 15.17 6.89 0.09
N GLN A 130 16.19 6.05 0.27
CA GLN A 130 17.37 6.36 1.07
C GLN A 130 18.10 7.60 0.53
N LYS A 131 18.35 7.68 -0.78
CA LYS A 131 18.98 8.84 -1.40
C LYS A 131 18.21 10.14 -1.14
N ARG A 132 16.87 10.11 -1.25
CA ARG A 132 16.04 11.29 -0.96
C ARG A 132 16.13 11.72 0.51
N VAL A 133 16.26 10.77 1.44
CA VAL A 133 16.48 11.06 2.86
C VAL A 133 17.83 11.73 3.08
N ASP A 134 18.89 11.18 2.48
CA ASP A 134 20.25 11.71 2.59
C ASP A 134 20.37 13.12 2.00
N ASP A 135 19.75 13.34 0.84
CA ASP A 135 19.67 14.65 0.16
C ASP A 135 18.68 15.61 0.86
N LYS A 136 17.94 15.15 1.87
CA LYS A 136 16.87 15.90 2.56
C LYS A 136 15.83 16.48 1.59
N LYS A 137 15.57 15.76 0.50
CA LYS A 137 14.70 16.20 -0.59
C LYS A 137 13.24 16.15 -0.17
N THR A 138 12.62 17.33 -0.01
CA THR A 138 11.20 17.44 0.34
C THR A 138 10.27 17.21 -0.86
N GLY A 139 8.97 17.05 -0.58
CA GLY A 139 7.94 16.80 -1.59
C GLY A 139 7.74 15.32 -1.91
N THR A 140 6.79 15.03 -2.82
CA THR A 140 6.42 13.67 -3.23
C THR A 140 6.54 13.52 -4.74
N LEU A 141 7.00 12.35 -5.17
CA LEU A 141 7.01 11.95 -6.59
C LEU A 141 5.64 11.48 -7.09
N PHE A 142 4.72 11.25 -6.16
CA PHE A 142 3.37 10.76 -6.43
C PHE A 142 2.36 11.90 -6.59
N ARG A 143 2.82 13.16 -6.68
CA ARG A 143 1.93 14.30 -6.90
C ARG A 143 1.28 14.17 -8.28
N GLY A 144 -0.05 14.13 -8.31
CA GLY A 144 -0.81 13.93 -9.55
C GLY A 144 -0.73 12.52 -10.11
N ALA A 145 -0.17 11.55 -9.36
CA ALA A 145 -0.19 10.16 -9.78
C ALA A 145 -1.62 9.61 -9.77
N GLU A 146 -1.96 8.87 -10.83
CA GLU A 146 -3.20 8.10 -10.90
C GLU A 146 -3.13 6.86 -10.00
N THR A 147 -4.29 6.32 -9.64
CA THR A 147 -4.37 5.05 -8.90
C THR A 147 -3.79 3.91 -9.72
N GLY A 148 -3.02 3.02 -9.09
CA GLY A 148 -2.41 1.89 -9.77
C GLY A 148 -1.16 2.23 -10.58
N ILE A 149 -0.58 3.43 -10.43
CA ILE A 149 0.71 3.75 -11.06
C ILE A 149 1.79 2.77 -10.58
N LYS A 150 2.64 2.31 -11.51
CA LYS A 150 3.74 1.43 -11.17
C LYS A 150 4.85 2.19 -10.47
N ILE A 151 5.50 1.56 -9.51
CA ILE A 151 6.63 2.15 -8.79
C ILE A 151 7.76 2.48 -9.76
N GLN A 152 8.04 1.61 -10.72
CA GLN A 152 9.08 1.79 -11.73
C GLN A 152 8.85 3.08 -12.55
N ASP A 153 7.61 3.40 -12.90
CA ASP A 153 7.27 4.63 -13.63
C ASP A 153 7.51 5.89 -12.79
N ILE A 154 7.33 5.79 -11.47
CA ILE A 154 7.65 6.86 -10.53
C ILE A 154 9.16 7.00 -10.36
N LEU A 155 9.90 5.90 -10.24
CA LEU A 155 11.36 5.92 -10.13
C LEU A 155 12.00 6.54 -11.38
N ALA A 156 11.50 6.20 -12.57
CA ALA A 156 12.00 6.76 -13.83
C ALA A 156 11.89 8.30 -13.89
N LYS A 157 10.87 8.90 -13.26
CA LYS A 157 10.69 10.36 -13.20
C LYS A 157 11.68 11.07 -12.28
N GLU A 158 12.23 10.39 -11.29
CA GLU A 158 13.20 10.99 -10.35
C GLU A 158 14.63 10.95 -10.89
N GLY A 159 14.92 9.99 -11.78
CA GLY A 159 16.22 9.86 -12.44
C GLY A 159 16.38 10.70 -13.71
N ALA A 160 15.31 11.35 -14.19
CA ALA A 160 15.28 12.28 -15.31
C ALA A 160 15.48 13.73 -14.84
#